data_AF-A0A9Q1G2Q7-F1
#
_entry.id   AF-A0A9Q1G2Q7-F1
#
_cell.length_a   1.000
_cell.length_b   1.000
_cell.length_c   1.000
_cell.angle_alpha   90.00
_cell.angle_beta   90.00
_cell.angle_gamma   90.00
#
_symmetry.space_group_name_H-M   'P 1'
#
loop_
_entity.id
_entity.type
_entity.pdbx_description
1 polymer ?
#
loop_
_entity_poly.entity_id
_entity_poly.type
_entity_poly.pdbx_seq_one_letter_code
_entity_poly.pdbx_strand_id
1 'polypeptide(L)'
;MRTVGAVLVLGMLVGAWAMPALPPMPVLPPTPVLPSMRPMCDSPEVEGAAFSALDYINSHHKHGYKYALNRIEEVKVILAPAGGVVYIVELDLLQTTCHAMDPTPLANCNRQNQTRNDS
;
A
#
# COMPACT_ATOMS: atom_id res chain seq x y z
N MET A 1 52.57 -2.34 36.25
CA MET A 1 51.39 -2.56 35.36
C MET A 1 50.16 -2.02 36.07
N ARG A 2 49.70 -0.83 35.68
CA ARG A 2 48.58 -0.02 36.22
C ARG A 2 48.97 1.41 35.85
N THR A 3 48.48 1.99 34.76
CA THR A 3 47.43 3.04 34.82
C THR A 3 46.84 3.36 33.43
N VAL A 4 46.90 2.45 32.45
CA VAL A 4 46.41 2.75 31.08
C VAL A 4 44.86 2.75 30.99
N GLY A 5 44.17 2.05 31.89
CA GLY A 5 42.72 1.82 31.80
C GLY A 5 41.80 2.98 32.22
N ALA A 6 42.28 4.00 32.93
CA ALA A 6 41.41 5.05 33.47
C ALA A 6 41.16 6.22 32.49
N VAL A 7 42.04 6.41 31.50
CA VAL A 7 41.95 7.57 30.58
C VAL A 7 40.92 7.36 29.47
N LEU A 8 40.64 6.10 29.08
CA LEU A 8 39.73 5.82 27.96
C LEU A 8 38.25 6.03 28.27
N VAL A 9 37.83 6.00 29.55
CA VAL A 9 36.40 6.10 29.91
C VAL A 9 35.91 7.55 29.94
N LEU A 10 36.79 8.52 30.20
CA LEU A 10 36.40 9.95 30.28
C LEU A 10 36.25 10.65 28.92
N GLY A 11 36.71 10.04 27.82
CA GLY A 11 36.60 10.62 26.48
C GLY A 11 35.21 10.52 25.83
N MET A 12 34.32 9.65 26.33
CA MET A 12 33.00 9.42 25.70
C MET A 12 31.85 10.28 26.24
N LEU A 13 32.07 11.12 27.26
CA LEU A 13 31.01 11.95 27.88
C LEU A 13 30.95 13.41 27.39
N VAL A 14 31.78 13.81 26.42
CA VAL A 14 31.80 15.21 25.89
C VAL A 14 31.16 15.32 24.50
N GLY A 15 30.58 14.25 23.96
CA GLY A 15 29.94 14.25 22.63
C GLY A 15 28.47 14.67 22.58
N ALA A 16 27.85 15.04 23.70
CA ALA A 16 26.38 15.23 23.79
C ALA A 16 25.91 16.70 23.72
N TRP A 17 26.79 17.64 23.39
CA TRP A 17 26.50 19.09 23.43
C TRP A 17 26.60 19.74 22.05
N ALA A 18 26.48 18.95 21.00
CA ALA A 18 26.45 19.45 19.64
C ALA A 18 25.49 18.60 18.81
N MET A 19 24.24 18.48 19.27
CA MET A 19 23.15 18.32 18.31
C MET A 19 22.99 19.71 17.68
N PRO A 20 23.45 19.95 16.44
CA PRO A 20 23.00 21.12 15.73
C PRO A 20 21.48 21.04 15.76
N ALA A 21 20.84 22.10 16.28
CA ALA A 21 19.41 22.27 16.19
C ALA A 21 19.00 21.85 14.78
N LEU A 22 18.24 20.76 14.67
CA LEU A 22 17.73 20.32 13.39
C LEU A 22 17.06 21.54 12.77
N PRO A 23 17.36 21.88 11.50
CA PRO A 23 16.68 22.99 10.85
C PRO A 23 15.17 22.77 11.02
N PRO A 24 14.38 23.84 11.22
CA PRO A 24 12.94 23.70 11.28
C PRO A 24 12.50 22.91 10.05
N MET A 25 11.77 21.82 10.26
CA MET A 25 11.24 21.02 9.16
C MET A 25 10.61 21.99 8.16
N PRO A 26 10.95 21.92 6.86
CA PRO A 26 10.30 22.77 5.88
C PRO A 26 8.80 22.53 6.00
N VAL A 27 8.06 23.59 6.32
CA VAL A 27 6.59 23.57 6.27
C VAL A 27 6.24 23.21 4.84
N LEU A 28 5.85 21.96 4.62
CA LEU A 28 5.41 21.48 3.32
C LEU A 28 4.23 22.38 2.91
N PRO A 29 4.18 22.89 1.67
CA PRO A 29 3.02 23.64 1.21
C PRO A 29 1.75 22.80 1.46
N PRO A 30 0.62 23.43 1.83
CA PRO A 30 -0.64 22.72 2.01
C PRO A 30 -0.92 21.92 0.73
N THR A 31 -1.15 20.62 0.87
CA THR A 31 -1.46 19.77 -0.27
C THR A 31 -2.69 20.32 -0.97
N PRO A 32 -2.66 20.50 -2.31
CA PRO A 32 -3.83 20.97 -3.03
C PRO A 32 -4.97 19.96 -2.79
N VAL A 33 -6.10 20.45 -2.27
CA VAL A 33 -7.32 19.67 -2.13
C VAL A 33 -7.93 19.50 -3.52
N LEU A 34 -7.70 18.35 -4.15
CA LEU A 34 -8.30 18.05 -5.44
C LEU A 34 -9.79 17.75 -5.26
N PRO A 35 -10.66 18.17 -6.19
CA PRO A 35 -12.05 17.77 -6.20
C PRO A 35 -12.17 16.24 -6.22
N SER A 36 -13.09 15.71 -5.42
CA SER A 36 -13.33 14.27 -5.38
C SER A 36 -14.80 13.92 -5.25
N MET A 37 -15.17 12.75 -5.76
CA MET A 37 -16.52 12.20 -5.73
C MET A 37 -16.48 10.74 -5.27
N ARG A 38 -17.56 10.27 -4.66
CA ARG A 38 -17.75 8.89 -4.23
C ARG A 38 -18.93 8.28 -5.00
N PRO A 39 -18.70 7.73 -6.21
CA PRO A 39 -19.77 7.10 -6.99
C PRO A 39 -20.23 5.78 -6.35
N MET A 40 -21.29 5.19 -6.91
CA MET A 40 -21.75 3.86 -6.49
C MET A 40 -20.79 2.77 -7.01
N CYS A 41 -20.57 1.74 -6.18
CA CYS A 41 -19.62 0.66 -6.46
C CYS A 41 -20.03 -0.25 -7.63
N ASP A 42 -21.32 -0.26 -7.99
CA ASP A 42 -21.93 -1.05 -9.07
C ASP A 42 -21.97 -0.31 -10.41
N SER A 43 -21.39 0.90 -10.49
CA SER A 43 -21.24 1.59 -11.77
C SER A 43 -20.21 0.88 -12.66
N PRO A 44 -20.46 0.77 -13.98
CA PRO A 44 -19.59 0.03 -14.89
C PRO A 44 -18.18 0.64 -14.94
N GLU A 45 -18.03 1.95 -14.73
CA GLU A 45 -16.74 2.60 -14.65
C GLU A 45 -15.94 2.16 -13.41
N VAL A 46 -16.61 1.99 -12.26
CA VAL A 46 -15.98 1.55 -11.02
C VAL A 46 -15.64 0.06 -11.08
N GLU A 47 -16.52 -0.77 -11.63
CA GLU A 47 -16.22 -2.17 -11.89
C GLU A 47 -15.01 -2.32 -12.82
N GLY A 48 -14.95 -1.54 -13.90
CA GLY A 48 -13.81 -1.51 -14.81
C GLY A 48 -12.50 -1.13 -14.12
N ALA A 49 -12.53 -0.11 -13.25
CA ALA A 49 -11.36 0.28 -12.45
C ALA A 49 -10.94 -0.82 -11.48
N ALA A 50 -11.88 -1.49 -10.83
CA ALA A 50 -11.62 -2.60 -9.93
C ALA A 50 -10.99 -3.81 -10.65
N PHE A 51 -11.49 -4.16 -11.84
CA PHE A 51 -10.89 -5.23 -12.66
C PHE A 51 -9.49 -4.86 -13.15
N SER A 52 -9.26 -3.62 -13.57
CA SER A 52 -7.92 -3.16 -13.95
C SER A 52 -6.93 -3.25 -12.78
N ALA A 53 -7.36 -2.90 -11.57
CA ALA A 53 -6.55 -3.05 -10.37
C ALA A 53 -6.29 -4.53 -10.03
N LEU A 54 -7.30 -5.39 -10.14
CA LEU A 54 -7.17 -6.84 -9.92
C LEU A 54 -6.16 -7.46 -10.90
N ASP A 55 -6.22 -7.10 -12.18
CA ASP A 55 -5.29 -7.59 -13.21
C ASP A 55 -3.86 -7.13 -12.92
N TYR A 56 -3.69 -5.87 -12.49
CA TYR A 56 -2.39 -5.37 -12.05
C TYR A 56 -1.84 -6.17 -10.86
N ILE A 57 -2.67 -6.40 -9.84
CA ILE A 57 -2.30 -7.18 -8.66
C ILE A 57 -1.87 -8.59 -9.06
N ASN A 58 -2.68 -9.30 -9.86
CA ASN A 58 -2.38 -10.68 -10.26
C ASN A 58 -1.18 -10.79 -11.22
N SER A 59 -0.90 -9.77 -12.04
CA SER A 59 0.27 -9.75 -12.91
C SER A 59 1.58 -9.48 -12.16
N HIS A 60 1.52 -8.73 -11.05
CA HIS A 60 2.70 -8.36 -10.24
C HIS A 60 2.92 -9.28 -9.04
N HIS A 61 1.89 -9.97 -8.56
CA HIS A 61 2.01 -10.97 -7.51
C HIS A 61 2.70 -12.22 -8.06
N LYS A 62 3.88 -12.57 -7.52
CA LYS A 62 4.71 -13.71 -8.01
C LYS A 62 4.75 -14.90 -7.06
N HIS A 63 4.10 -14.81 -5.91
CA HIS A 63 4.13 -15.84 -4.87
C HIS A 63 2.71 -16.22 -4.47
N GLY A 64 2.52 -17.33 -3.75
CA GLY A 64 1.20 -17.74 -3.30
C GLY A 64 0.23 -18.00 -4.45
N TYR A 65 -1.00 -17.53 -4.32
CA TYR A 65 -2.09 -17.82 -5.25
C TYR A 65 -2.65 -16.55 -5.89
N LYS A 66 -3.33 -16.71 -7.02
CA LYS A 66 -4.07 -15.61 -7.65
C LYS A 66 -5.24 -15.18 -6.79
N TYR A 67 -5.65 -13.93 -6.96
CA TYR A 67 -6.79 -13.34 -6.29
C TYR A 67 -7.98 -13.19 -7.24
N ALA A 68 -9.18 -13.43 -6.71
CA ALA A 68 -10.44 -13.06 -7.35
C ALA A 68 -11.08 -11.91 -6.57
N LEU A 69 -11.76 -11.00 -7.29
CA LEU A 69 -12.53 -9.94 -6.64
C LEU A 69 -13.71 -10.54 -5.87
N ASN A 70 -13.87 -10.14 -4.62
CA ASN A 70 -15.01 -10.50 -3.77
C ASN A 70 -16.02 -9.35 -3.71
N ARG A 71 -15.53 -8.17 -3.33
CA ARG A 71 -16.36 -6.97 -3.15
C ARG A 71 -15.54 -5.71 -3.39
N ILE A 72 -16.21 -4.67 -3.86
CA ILE A 72 -15.69 -3.30 -3.91
C ILE A 72 -16.28 -2.59 -2.69
N GLU A 73 -15.43 -2.24 -1.72
CA GLU A 73 -15.82 -1.67 -0.43
C GLU A 73 -16.13 -0.19 -0.55
N GLU A 74 -15.17 0.58 -1.08
CA GLU A 74 -15.29 2.02 -1.27
C GLU A 74 -14.61 2.42 -2.59
N VAL A 75 -15.13 3.48 -3.19
CA VAL A 75 -14.47 4.17 -4.31
C VAL A 75 -14.45 5.67 -4.08
N LYS A 76 -13.29 6.27 -4.32
CA LYS A 76 -13.08 7.71 -4.37
C LYS A 76 -12.43 8.08 -5.69
N VAL A 77 -13.13 8.91 -6.46
CA VAL A 77 -12.64 9.45 -7.72
C VAL A 77 -12.09 10.84 -7.47
N ILE A 78 -10.83 11.07 -7.84
CA ILE A 78 -10.15 12.36 -7.71
C ILE A 78 -9.94 12.95 -9.10
N LEU A 79 -10.35 14.21 -9.29
CA LEU A 79 -10.07 14.95 -10.53
C LEU A 79 -8.63 15.45 -10.49
N ALA A 80 -7.77 14.84 -11.30
CA ALA A 80 -6.37 15.23 -11.41
C ALA A 80 -6.21 16.54 -12.19
N PRO A 81 -5.12 17.29 -11.95
CA PRO A 81 -4.75 18.41 -12.80
C PRO A 81 -4.64 17.97 -14.27
N ALA A 82 -4.87 18.90 -15.20
CA ALA A 82 -4.87 18.64 -16.65
C ALA A 82 -5.94 17.65 -17.15
N GLY A 83 -7.04 17.48 -16.41
CA GLY A 83 -8.22 16.73 -16.87
C GLY A 83 -8.13 15.22 -16.70
N GLY A 84 -7.13 14.72 -15.98
CA GLY A 84 -7.04 13.31 -15.60
C GLY A 84 -8.03 12.95 -14.50
N VAL A 85 -8.28 11.65 -14.33
CA VAL A 85 -9.12 11.10 -13.26
C VAL A 85 -8.35 9.98 -12.58
N VAL A 86 -8.34 9.98 -11.25
CA VAL A 86 -7.72 8.93 -10.44
C VAL A 86 -8.79 8.20 -9.65
N TYR A 87 -8.86 6.88 -9.81
CA TYR A 87 -9.73 6.01 -9.03
C TYR A 87 -8.94 5.44 -7.86
N ILE A 88 -9.39 5.74 -6.64
CA ILE A 88 -8.95 5.07 -5.42
C ILE A 88 -10.05 4.07 -5.08
N VAL A 89 -9.74 2.79 -5.21
CA VAL A 89 -10.68 1.69 -4.95
C VAL A 89 -10.17 0.85 -3.79
N GLU A 90 -11.06 0.52 -2.86
CA GLU A 90 -10.83 -0.45 -1.80
C GLU A 90 -11.46 -1.77 -2.21
N LEU A 91 -10.62 -2.80 -2.37
CA LEU A 91 -11.01 -4.09 -2.90
C LEU A 91 -10.85 -5.18 -1.85
N ASP A 92 -11.92 -5.90 -1.59
CA ASP A 92 -11.88 -7.17 -0.89
C ASP A 92 -11.55 -8.28 -1.90
N LEU A 93 -10.43 -8.95 -1.65
CA LEU A 93 -9.89 -9.99 -2.51
C LEU A 93 -9.98 -11.36 -1.83
N LEU A 94 -10.39 -12.37 -2.58
CA LEU A 94 -10.36 -13.77 -2.16
C LEU A 94 -9.23 -14.51 -2.83
N GLN A 95 -8.52 -15.35 -2.07
CA GLN A 95 -7.53 -16.24 -2.62
C GLN A 95 -8.18 -17.33 -3.48
N THR A 96 -7.54 -17.69 -4.59
CA THR A 96 -7.97 -18.80 -5.46
C THR A 96 -7.08 -20.03 -5.27
N THR A 97 -7.45 -21.14 -5.91
CA THR A 97 -6.64 -22.37 -5.90
C THR A 97 -5.49 -22.34 -6.91
N CYS A 98 -5.45 -21.37 -7.83
CA CYS A 98 -4.40 -21.25 -8.83
C CYS A 98 -3.18 -20.55 -8.25
N HIS A 99 -1.99 -21.12 -8.45
CA HIS A 99 -0.75 -20.47 -8.07
C HIS A 99 -0.54 -19.18 -8.87
N ALA A 100 0.13 -18.17 -8.29
CA ALA A 100 0.28 -16.85 -8.91
C ALA A 100 0.95 -16.89 -10.30
N MET A 101 1.89 -17.82 -10.48
CA MET A 101 2.60 -18.03 -11.76
C MET A 101 1.95 -19.08 -12.68
N ASP A 102 0.81 -19.66 -12.29
CA ASP A 102 0.09 -20.63 -13.11
C ASP A 102 -0.45 -19.94 -14.39
N PRO A 103 -0.29 -20.52 -15.59
CA PRO A 103 -0.83 -19.92 -16.82
C PRO A 103 -2.37 -19.96 -16.90
N THR A 104 -3.04 -20.70 -16.03
CA THR A 104 -4.52 -20.84 -16.00
C THR A 104 -5.17 -19.46 -15.87
N PRO A 105 -6.08 -19.08 -16.80
CA PRO A 105 -6.81 -17.82 -16.71
C PRO A 105 -7.59 -17.72 -15.39
N LEU A 106 -7.69 -16.51 -14.81
CA LEU A 106 -8.34 -16.30 -13.51
C LEU A 106 -9.79 -16.80 -13.49
N ALA A 107 -10.52 -16.68 -14.61
CA ALA A 107 -11.89 -17.16 -14.76
C ALA A 107 -12.06 -18.68 -14.54
N ASN A 108 -10.98 -19.45 -14.70
CA ASN A 108 -10.98 -20.91 -14.52
C ASN A 108 -10.40 -21.33 -13.15
N CYS A 109 -10.09 -20.38 -12.29
CA CYS A 109 -9.54 -20.64 -10.96
C CYS A 109 -10.67 -20.69 -9.93
N ASN A 110 -10.74 -21.78 -9.18
CA ASN A 110 -11.73 -21.89 -8.10
C ASN A 110 -11.34 -20.97 -6.94
N ARG A 111 -12.33 -20.33 -6.32
CA ARG A 111 -12.13 -19.57 -5.08
C ARG A 111 -11.82 -20.55 -3.94
N GLN A 112 -10.81 -20.24 -3.12
CA GLN A 112 -10.63 -20.99 -1.88
C GLN A 112 -11.76 -20.65 -0.91
N ASN A 113 -12.26 -21.65 -0.21
CA ASN A 113 -13.25 -21.44 0.83
C ASN A 113 -12.61 -20.66 1.98
N GLN A 114 -12.97 -19.39 2.13
CA GLN A 114 -12.53 -18.54 3.22
C GLN A 114 -13.19 -19.02 4.53
N THR A 115 -12.52 -19.91 5.29
CA THR A 115 -12.89 -20.12 6.69
C THR A 115 -12.46 -18.87 7.45
N ARG A 116 -13.43 -18.01 7.75
CA ARG A 116 -13.28 -16.83 8.61
C ARG A 116 -12.76 -17.28 9.98
N ASN A 117 -11.45 -17.21 10.17
CA ASN A 117 -10.83 -17.25 11.50
C ASN A 117 -10.69 -15.81 12.00
N ASP A 118 -11.84 -15.16 12.21
CA ASP A 118 -11.87 -13.87 12.92
C ASP A 118 -11.97 -14.22 14.41
N SER A 119 -10.80 -14.37 15.05
CA SER A 119 -10.65 -14.48 16.50
C SER A 119 -10.09 -13.18 17.07
#